data_AF-A0A6P4FI66-F1
#
_entry.id   AF-A0A6P4FI66-F1
#
_cell.length_a   1.000
_cell.length_b   1.000
_cell.length_c   1.000
_cell.angle_alpha   90.00
_cell.angle_beta   90.00
_cell.angle_gamma   90.00
#
_symmetry.space_group_name_H-M   'P 1'
#
loop_
_entity.id
_entity.type
_entity.pdbx_description
1 polymer ?
#
loop_
_entity_poly.entity_id
_entity_poly.type
_entity_poly.pdbx_seq_one_letter_code
_entity_poly.pdbx_strand_id
1 'polypeptide(L)'
;MRINLRIEEFYAKSFVPDDIHLDYAIDNFEKINFNLTVEVPFPGKLLMNIFVRKLSDMVGGSDQVDLVRFKNKDLCKLLDALRNITLGEIPGESLLPATFVISCPLVPGFYYVQSSTIDAKLVPFRIPDGRYLVLLELIQVYEEVIKIVSCRIKFAMKYPPGYTEPSVFKSSEEKYETTKDPILEIDQPSSEDTEPNEDSTDYQ
;
A
#
# COMPACT_ATOMS: atom_id res chain seq x y z
N MET A 1 6.21 24.08 4.34
CA MET A 1 7.28 23.06 4.36
C MET A 1 6.95 22.00 3.33
N ARG A 2 7.85 21.70 2.38
CA ARG A 2 7.68 20.61 1.41
C ARG A 2 8.49 19.40 1.91
N ILE A 3 7.88 18.23 1.91
CA ILE A 3 8.60 16.97 2.13
C ILE A 3 9.41 16.70 0.87
N ASN A 4 10.66 16.31 1.02
CA ASN A 4 11.53 16.00 -0.10
C ASN A 4 11.30 14.55 -0.50
N LEU A 5 10.59 14.34 -1.61
CA LEU A 5 10.44 13.03 -2.25
C LEU A 5 11.34 12.98 -3.48
N ARG A 6 12.26 12.01 -3.51
CA ARG A 6 13.18 11.78 -4.62
C ARG A 6 12.95 10.41 -5.21
N ILE A 7 12.61 10.35 -6.48
CA ILE A 7 12.49 9.12 -7.26
C ILE A 7 13.89 8.61 -7.57
N GLU A 8 14.21 7.43 -7.06
CA GLU A 8 15.50 6.76 -7.30
C GLU A 8 15.44 5.89 -8.55
N GLU A 9 14.32 5.18 -8.74
CA GLU A 9 14.12 4.26 -9.85
C GLU A 9 12.62 4.21 -10.19
N PHE A 10 12.30 4.25 -11.47
CA PHE A 10 10.94 4.05 -11.96
C PHE A 10 10.99 3.06 -13.12
N TYR A 11 10.11 2.08 -13.09
CA TYR A 11 10.01 1.07 -14.14
C TYR A 11 8.54 0.74 -14.41
N ALA A 12 8.12 0.84 -15.66
CA ALA A 12 6.81 0.37 -16.10
C ALA A 12 6.95 -0.65 -17.24
N LYS A 13 6.11 -1.68 -17.23
CA LYS A 13 6.11 -2.75 -18.24
C LYS A 13 4.68 -3.17 -18.58
N SER A 14 4.43 -3.29 -19.88
CA SER A 14 3.25 -3.98 -20.43
C SER A 14 3.57 -5.46 -20.63
N PHE A 15 2.63 -6.31 -20.26
CA PHE A 15 2.63 -7.76 -20.52
C PHE A 15 1.74 -8.12 -21.72
N VAL A 16 1.05 -7.12 -22.28
CA VAL A 16 0.27 -7.20 -23.52
C VAL A 16 0.78 -6.10 -24.46
N PRO A 17 2.02 -6.22 -24.97
CA PRO A 17 2.69 -5.13 -25.68
C PRO A 17 2.04 -4.76 -27.02
N ASP A 18 1.20 -5.64 -27.57
CA ASP A 18 0.44 -5.39 -28.79
C ASP A 18 -0.86 -4.59 -28.52
N ASP A 19 -1.35 -4.62 -27.27
CA ASP A 19 -2.61 -3.97 -26.87
C ASP A 19 -2.37 -2.70 -26.05
N ILE A 20 -1.26 -2.67 -25.29
CA ILE A 20 -0.85 -1.53 -24.46
C ILE A 20 0.62 -1.20 -24.70
N HIS A 21 0.83 0.04 -25.14
CA HIS A 21 2.15 0.65 -25.25
C HIS A 21 2.39 1.60 -24.08
N LEU A 22 3.59 1.51 -23.49
CA LEU A 22 4.00 2.30 -22.34
C LEU A 22 5.34 2.96 -22.62
N ASP A 23 5.42 4.25 -22.34
CA ASP A 23 6.66 5.01 -22.36
C ASP A 23 6.69 5.96 -21.15
N TYR A 24 7.88 6.18 -20.61
CA TYR A 24 8.04 7.05 -19.44
C TYR A 24 9.40 7.72 -19.41
N ALA A 25 9.43 8.90 -18.79
CA ALA A 25 10.65 9.64 -18.52
C ALA A 25 10.61 10.22 -17.11
N ILE A 26 11.77 10.23 -16.45
CA ILE A 26 11.93 10.83 -15.13
C ILE A 26 12.82 12.06 -15.27
N ASP A 27 12.26 13.23 -14.94
CA ASP A 27 13.00 14.48 -14.97
C ASP A 27 13.41 14.88 -13.55
N ASN A 28 14.69 15.20 -13.39
CA ASN A 28 15.28 15.73 -12.15
C ASN A 28 14.98 14.90 -10.89
N PHE A 29 14.78 13.58 -11.02
CA PHE A 29 14.42 12.68 -9.91
C PHE A 29 13.13 13.06 -9.16
N GLU A 30 12.26 13.91 -9.72
CA GLU A 30 11.07 14.40 -9.04
C GLU A 30 9.80 14.30 -9.90
N LYS A 31 9.96 14.47 -11.22
CA LYS A 31 8.84 14.53 -12.15
C LYS A 31 8.73 13.25 -12.95
N ILE A 32 7.52 12.73 -13.04
CA ILE A 32 7.17 11.57 -13.87
C ILE A 32 6.44 12.09 -15.10
N ASN A 33 6.98 11.80 -16.28
CA ASN A 33 6.25 11.84 -17.53
C ASN A 33 5.89 10.40 -17.90
N PHE A 34 4.62 10.15 -18.18
CA PHE A 34 4.13 8.81 -18.46
C PHE A 34 3.13 8.86 -19.60
N ASN A 35 3.37 8.03 -20.60
CA ASN A 35 2.56 7.88 -21.80
C ASN A 35 2.03 6.45 -21.84
N LEU A 36 0.73 6.33 -22.07
CA LEU A 36 0.01 5.06 -22.16
C LEU A 36 -0.88 5.11 -23.40
N THR A 37 -0.63 4.23 -24.36
CA THR A 37 -1.56 3.99 -25.48
C THR A 37 -2.28 2.69 -25.24
N VAL A 38 -3.60 2.71 -25.33
CA VAL A 38 -4.46 1.54 -25.31
C VAL A 38 -5.03 1.37 -26.73
N GLU A 39 -4.71 0.28 -27.40
CA GLU A 39 -5.17 0.01 -28.77
C GLU A 39 -6.56 -0.64 -28.79
N VAL A 40 -6.84 -1.50 -27.80
CA VAL A 40 -8.07 -2.28 -27.72
C VAL A 40 -8.74 -2.14 -26.34
N PRO A 41 -10.08 -2.15 -26.27
CA PRO A 41 -10.76 -2.15 -24.99
C PRO A 41 -10.54 -3.49 -24.28
N PHE A 42 -10.30 -3.45 -22.98
CA PHE A 42 -10.15 -4.65 -22.16
C PHE A 42 -11.51 -5.12 -21.63
N PRO A 43 -11.99 -6.32 -22.02
CA PRO A 43 -13.24 -6.86 -21.48
C PRO A 43 -13.08 -7.31 -20.01
N GLY A 44 -14.20 -7.48 -19.32
CA GLY A 44 -14.22 -8.01 -17.95
C GLY A 44 -13.85 -6.99 -16.87
N LYS A 45 -13.31 -7.48 -15.74
CA LYS A 45 -12.96 -6.65 -14.58
C LYS A 45 -11.48 -6.32 -14.53
N LEU A 46 -11.16 -5.07 -14.21
CA LEU A 46 -9.80 -4.62 -13.98
C LEU A 46 -9.53 -4.48 -12.48
N LEU A 47 -8.52 -5.20 -12.02
CA LEU A 47 -8.09 -5.25 -10.64
C LEU A 47 -6.69 -4.66 -10.50
N MET A 48 -6.48 -3.89 -9.43
CA MET A 48 -5.20 -3.33 -9.05
C MET A 48 -4.70 -4.03 -7.79
N ASN A 49 -3.45 -4.49 -7.84
CA ASN A 49 -2.68 -4.83 -6.66
C ASN A 49 -1.70 -3.69 -6.35
N ILE A 50 -1.60 -3.33 -5.07
CA ILE A 50 -0.71 -2.30 -4.55
C ILE A 50 0.10 -2.91 -3.42
N PHE A 51 1.42 -2.93 -3.58
CA PHE A 51 2.36 -3.38 -2.56
C PHE A 51 3.29 -2.23 -2.21
N VAL A 52 3.44 -1.96 -0.91
CA VAL A 52 4.36 -0.93 -0.40
C VAL A 52 5.30 -1.58 0.59
N ARG A 53 6.60 -1.37 0.39
CA ARG A 53 7.66 -1.87 1.26
C ARG A 53 8.56 -0.72 1.70
N LYS A 54 8.98 -0.73 2.96
CA LYS A 54 10.14 0.04 3.41
C LYS A 54 11.38 -0.76 3.04
N LEU A 55 12.35 -0.10 2.41
CA LEU A 55 13.66 -0.64 2.09
C LEU A 55 14.65 -0.21 3.17
N SER A 56 15.76 -0.93 3.27
CA SER A 56 16.92 -0.50 4.04
C SER A 56 17.38 0.90 3.60
N ASP A 57 17.80 1.70 4.59
CA ASP A 57 18.36 3.02 4.35
C ASP A 57 19.69 2.95 3.56
N MET A 58 20.37 1.80 3.60
CA MET A 58 21.53 1.52 2.75
C MET A 58 21.13 0.91 1.40
N VAL A 59 21.73 1.39 0.32
CA VAL A 59 21.53 0.85 -1.03
C VAL A 59 22.05 -0.59 -1.08
N GLY A 60 21.16 -1.55 -1.37
CA GLY A 60 21.50 -2.97 -1.41
C GLY A 60 21.41 -3.69 -0.05
N GLY A 61 20.94 -3.02 1.01
CA GLY A 61 20.67 -3.67 2.30
C GLY A 61 19.61 -4.77 2.18
N SER A 62 19.75 -5.81 3.02
CA SER A 62 18.85 -6.98 3.06
C SER A 62 17.50 -6.68 3.68
N ASP A 63 17.42 -5.67 4.53
CA ASP A 63 16.25 -5.42 5.36
C ASP A 63 15.16 -4.77 4.51
N GLN A 64 14.02 -5.44 4.41
CA GLN A 64 12.82 -4.94 3.75
C GLN A 64 11.62 -5.28 4.62
N VAL A 65 10.75 -4.29 4.85
CA VAL A 65 9.53 -4.46 5.65
C VAL A 65 8.33 -4.20 4.77
N ASP A 66 7.46 -5.20 4.61
CA ASP A 66 6.17 -5.04 3.95
C ASP A 66 5.28 -4.14 4.82
N LEU A 67 4.87 -2.99 4.30
CA LEU A 67 4.01 -2.04 5.03
C LEU A 67 2.54 -2.24 4.66
N VAL A 68 2.28 -2.36 3.36
CA VAL A 68 0.92 -2.39 2.83
C VAL A 68 0.83 -3.39 1.69
N ARG A 69 -0.25 -4.17 1.71
CA ARG A 69 -0.58 -5.14 0.68
C ARG A 69 -2.07 -5.09 0.37
N PHE A 70 -2.44 -4.30 -0.63
CA PHE A 70 -3.79 -4.30 -1.18
C PHE A 70 -3.82 -5.19 -2.41
N LYS A 71 -4.71 -6.17 -2.41
CA LYS A 71 -4.93 -7.05 -3.56
C LYS A 71 -6.34 -6.89 -4.08
N ASN A 72 -6.51 -7.16 -5.37
CA ASN A 72 -7.80 -7.27 -6.03
C ASN A 72 -8.70 -6.05 -5.82
N LYS A 73 -8.10 -4.85 -5.78
CA LYS A 73 -8.88 -3.61 -5.69
C LYS A 73 -9.47 -3.31 -7.05
N ASP A 74 -10.78 -3.11 -7.11
CA ASP A 74 -11.46 -2.74 -8.35
C ASP A 74 -10.91 -1.39 -8.84
N LEU A 75 -10.22 -1.39 -9.99
CA LEU A 75 -9.57 -0.20 -10.53
C LEU A 75 -10.60 0.89 -10.81
N CYS A 76 -11.77 0.50 -11.34
CA CYS A 76 -12.82 1.44 -11.70
C CYS A 76 -13.35 2.17 -10.47
N LYS A 77 -13.61 1.43 -9.39
CA LYS A 77 -14.01 2.04 -8.12
C LYS A 77 -12.93 2.92 -7.50
N LEU A 78 -11.65 2.57 -7.67
CA LEU A 78 -10.55 3.41 -7.19
C LEU A 78 -10.49 4.73 -7.96
N LEU A 79 -10.62 4.70 -9.29
CA LEU A 79 -10.63 5.92 -10.11
C LEU A 79 -11.85 6.80 -9.80
N ASP A 80 -13.03 6.20 -9.64
CA ASP A 80 -14.24 6.92 -9.23
C ASP A 80 -14.10 7.57 -7.86
N ALA A 81 -13.46 6.88 -6.90
CA ALA A 81 -13.19 7.43 -5.58
C ALA A 81 -12.20 8.60 -5.66
N LEU A 82 -11.13 8.49 -6.44
CA LEU A 82 -10.13 9.56 -6.64
C LEU A 82 -10.73 10.78 -7.33
N ARG A 83 -11.71 10.59 -8.23
CA ARG A 83 -12.46 11.69 -8.85
C ARG A 83 -13.25 12.50 -7.82
N ASN A 84 -13.78 11.84 -6.79
CA ASN A 84 -14.62 12.47 -5.77
C ASN A 84 -13.83 13.11 -4.62
N ILE A 85 -12.52 12.89 -4.54
CA ILE A 85 -11.65 13.58 -3.57
C ILE A 85 -11.25 14.93 -4.17
N THR A 86 -12.01 15.96 -3.82
CA THR A 86 -11.66 17.36 -4.10
C THR A 86 -10.61 17.84 -3.09
N LEU A 87 -9.46 18.33 -3.56
CA LEU A 87 -8.58 19.17 -2.76
C LEU A 87 -9.35 20.46 -2.42
N GLY A 88 -9.38 20.83 -1.14
CA GLY A 88 -10.10 22.00 -0.68
C GLY A 88 -9.70 23.29 -1.41
N GLU A 89 -10.71 24.14 -1.58
CA GLU A 89 -10.76 25.53 -2.10
C GLU A 89 -11.36 25.75 -3.49
N ILE A 90 -11.43 24.74 -4.39
CA ILE A 90 -12.18 24.89 -5.64
C ILE A 90 -12.98 23.61 -5.95
N PRO A 91 -14.33 23.64 -5.93
CA PRO A 91 -15.13 22.49 -6.34
C PRO A 91 -14.93 22.22 -7.83
N GLY A 92 -14.41 21.04 -8.19
CA GLY A 92 -14.35 20.55 -9.56
C GLY A 92 -12.98 20.13 -10.09
N GLU A 93 -11.88 20.39 -9.37
CA GLU A 93 -10.55 19.89 -9.75
C GLU A 93 -10.29 18.51 -9.13
N SER A 94 -10.12 17.50 -10.00
CA SER A 94 -9.74 16.15 -9.59
C SER A 94 -8.26 16.09 -9.22
N LEU A 95 -7.89 15.23 -8.27
CA LEU A 95 -6.50 14.87 -7.99
C LEU A 95 -5.76 14.30 -9.21
N LEU A 96 -6.51 13.75 -10.17
CA LEU A 96 -5.97 13.20 -11.39
C LEU A 96 -6.06 14.26 -12.50
N PRO A 97 -4.97 14.48 -13.27
CA PRO A 97 -5.03 15.35 -14.44
C PRO A 97 -6.20 14.95 -15.36
N ALA A 98 -6.87 15.92 -15.97
CA ALA A 98 -7.99 15.65 -16.89
C ALA A 98 -7.60 14.75 -18.07
N THR A 99 -6.30 14.64 -18.37
CA THR A 99 -5.71 13.82 -19.43
C THR A 99 -5.39 12.39 -18.98
N PHE A 100 -5.55 12.08 -17.70
CA PHE A 100 -5.34 10.75 -17.15
C PHE A 100 -6.63 9.91 -17.24
N VAL A 101 -6.49 8.59 -17.12
CA VAL A 101 -7.62 7.65 -17.12
C VAL A 101 -8.49 7.96 -15.90
N ILE A 102 -9.58 8.70 -16.08
CA ILE A 102 -10.49 9.14 -14.99
C ILE A 102 -11.81 8.35 -14.94
N SER A 103 -12.00 7.39 -15.84
CA SER A 103 -13.23 6.59 -15.87
C SER A 103 -12.99 5.23 -16.51
N CYS A 104 -13.68 4.21 -15.99
CA CYS A 104 -13.83 2.93 -16.67
C CYS A 104 -15.04 2.92 -17.62
N PRO A 105 -15.06 2.07 -18.65
CA PRO A 105 -13.97 1.17 -19.05
C PRO A 105 -12.76 1.92 -19.60
N LEU A 106 -11.58 1.30 -19.54
CA LEU A 106 -10.39 1.80 -20.22
C LEU A 106 -10.63 1.71 -21.73
N VAL A 107 -11.02 2.84 -22.32
CA VAL A 107 -11.28 2.94 -23.76
C VAL A 107 -9.97 3.03 -24.54
N PRO A 108 -9.94 2.59 -25.80
CA PRO A 108 -8.81 2.85 -26.69
C PRO A 108 -8.49 4.34 -26.76
N GLY A 109 -7.20 4.67 -26.74
CA GLY A 109 -6.75 6.05 -26.78
C GLY A 109 -5.36 6.25 -26.22
N PHE A 110 -4.90 7.51 -26.32
CA PHE A 110 -3.63 7.96 -25.77
C PHE A 110 -3.85 8.75 -24.48
N TYR A 111 -3.31 8.23 -23.40
CA TYR A 111 -3.35 8.80 -22.07
C TYR A 111 -1.95 9.26 -21.70
N TYR A 112 -1.85 10.48 -21.17
CA TYR A 112 -0.56 11.01 -20.77
C TYR A 112 -0.64 11.81 -19.49
N VAL A 113 0.45 11.73 -18.74
CA VAL A 113 0.70 12.52 -17.55
C VAL A 113 2.04 13.22 -17.78
N GLN A 114 2.02 14.54 -17.80
CA GLN A 114 3.22 15.35 -17.98
C GLN A 114 3.60 16.04 -16.68
N SER A 115 4.90 16.03 -16.36
CA SER A 115 5.48 16.74 -15.22
C SER A 115 4.77 16.46 -13.89
N SER A 116 4.29 15.23 -13.68
CA SER A 116 3.62 14.88 -12.44
C SER A 116 4.61 14.82 -11.30
N THR A 117 4.30 15.54 -10.23
CA THR A 117 5.04 15.53 -8.96
C THR A 117 4.20 14.84 -7.91
N ILE A 118 4.81 14.00 -7.08
CA ILE A 118 4.13 13.41 -5.93
C ILE A 118 4.08 14.46 -4.83
N ASP A 119 2.91 15.10 -4.63
CA ASP A 119 2.71 15.97 -3.46
C ASP A 119 2.66 15.09 -2.21
N ALA A 120 3.62 15.31 -1.32
CA ALA A 120 3.72 14.56 -0.09
C ALA A 120 2.57 14.81 0.90
N LYS A 121 1.73 15.84 0.68
CA LYS A 121 0.45 15.99 1.41
C LYS A 121 -0.53 14.84 1.13
N LEU A 122 -0.40 14.19 -0.02
CA LEU A 122 -1.22 13.04 -0.42
C LEU A 122 -0.69 11.71 0.16
N VAL A 123 0.52 11.74 0.70
CA VAL A 123 1.13 10.59 1.39
C VAL A 123 0.57 10.58 2.82
N PRO A 124 -0.08 9.49 3.27
CA PRO A 124 -0.62 9.43 4.63
C PRO A 124 0.43 9.78 5.68
N PHE A 125 0.06 10.62 6.65
CA PHE A 125 0.97 11.27 7.62
C PHE A 125 1.82 10.34 8.50
N ARG A 126 1.65 9.01 8.40
CA ARG A 126 2.37 7.99 9.17
C ARG A 126 3.50 7.30 8.40
N ILE A 127 3.93 7.81 7.25
CA ILE A 127 5.10 7.26 6.56
C ILE A 127 6.36 7.91 7.14
N PRO A 128 7.24 7.17 7.84
CA PRO A 128 8.46 7.74 8.41
C PRO A 128 9.47 8.12 7.32
N ASP A 129 10.59 8.71 7.71
CA ASP A 129 11.72 8.86 6.80
C ASP A 129 12.27 7.49 6.38
N GLY A 130 12.71 7.43 5.12
CA GLY A 130 13.39 6.26 4.58
C GLY A 130 13.23 6.08 3.08
N ARG A 131 13.60 4.88 2.64
CA ARG A 131 13.49 4.45 1.24
C ARG A 131 12.32 3.49 1.09
N TYR A 132 11.56 3.64 0.01
CA TYR A 132 10.32 2.92 -0.21
C TYR A 132 10.29 2.31 -1.59
N LEU A 133 9.64 1.16 -1.69
CA LEU A 133 9.30 0.50 -2.93
C LEU A 133 7.78 0.37 -3.03
N VAL A 134 7.20 0.95 -4.07
CA VAL A 134 5.81 0.77 -4.44
C VAL A 134 5.74 -0.08 -5.71
N LEU A 135 4.96 -1.14 -5.68
CA LEU A 135 4.65 -1.99 -6.82
C LEU A 135 3.14 -1.95 -7.07
N LEU A 136 2.78 -1.53 -8.27
CA LEU A 136 1.43 -1.52 -8.80
C LEU A 136 1.32 -2.59 -9.88
N GLU A 137 0.30 -3.43 -9.82
CA GLU A 137 0.02 -4.43 -10.85
C GLU A 137 -1.44 -4.33 -11.28
N LEU A 138 -1.64 -4.09 -12.58
CA LEU A 138 -2.94 -4.12 -13.22
C LEU A 138 -3.20 -5.53 -13.76
N ILE A 139 -4.35 -6.08 -13.39
CA ILE A 139 -4.78 -7.43 -13.72
C ILE A 139 -6.16 -7.34 -14.38
N GLN A 140 -6.35 -8.13 -15.44
CA GLN A 140 -7.66 -8.36 -16.03
C GLN A 140 -8.18 -9.72 -15.56
N VAL A 141 -9.49 -9.74 -15.29
CA VAL A 141 -10.24 -10.96 -15.05
C VAL A 141 -11.32 -11.04 -16.13
N TYR A 142 -11.04 -11.85 -17.15
CA TYR A 142 -11.95 -12.13 -18.26
C TYR A 142 -11.58 -13.49 -18.86
N GLU A 143 -12.42 -14.51 -18.61
CA GLU A 143 -12.17 -15.94 -18.90
C GLU A 143 -10.96 -16.51 -18.13
N GLU A 144 -9.82 -15.84 -18.22
CA GLU A 144 -8.59 -16.07 -17.50
C GLU A 144 -8.18 -14.84 -16.66
N VAL A 145 -7.14 -15.02 -15.83
CA VAL A 145 -6.55 -13.95 -15.03
C VAL A 145 -5.18 -13.60 -15.58
N ILE A 146 -5.07 -12.47 -16.25
CA ILE A 146 -3.81 -12.03 -16.86
C ILE A 146 -3.32 -10.72 -16.23
N LYS A 147 -2.01 -10.62 -16.05
CA LYS A 147 -1.37 -9.36 -15.68
C LYS A 147 -1.21 -8.54 -16.96
N ILE A 148 -1.69 -7.30 -16.95
CA ILE A 148 -1.63 -6.39 -18.09
C ILE A 148 -0.43 -5.45 -17.96
N VAL A 149 -0.30 -4.78 -16.83
CA VAL A 149 0.73 -3.76 -16.59
C VAL A 149 1.34 -3.95 -15.21
N SER A 150 2.64 -3.69 -15.08
CA SER A 150 3.30 -3.52 -13.80
C SER A 150 4.08 -2.21 -13.77
N CYS A 151 3.93 -1.45 -12.69
CA CYS A 151 4.68 -0.24 -12.42
C CYS A 151 5.39 -0.37 -11.07
N ARG A 152 6.68 -0.07 -11.04
CA ARG A 152 7.55 -0.18 -9.88
C ARG A 152 8.24 1.16 -9.66
N ILE A 153 8.11 1.70 -8.45
CA ILE A 153 8.67 2.99 -8.08
C ILE A 153 9.50 2.83 -6.81
N LYS A 154 10.77 3.21 -6.86
CA LYS A 154 11.61 3.40 -5.68
C LYS A 154 11.77 4.88 -5.43
N PHE A 155 11.51 5.31 -4.20
CA PHE A 155 11.72 6.70 -3.81
C PHE A 155 12.27 6.81 -2.39
N ALA A 156 13.03 7.87 -2.15
CA ALA A 156 13.46 8.29 -0.84
C ALA A 156 12.58 9.45 -0.36
N MET A 157 12.10 9.36 0.88
CA MET A 157 11.30 10.38 1.54
C MET A 157 12.08 10.92 2.73
N LYS A 158 12.19 12.25 2.81
CA LYS A 158 12.77 12.96 3.95
C LYS A 158 11.90 14.14 4.37
N TYR A 159 11.48 14.17 5.63
CA TYR A 159 10.86 15.34 6.23
C TYR A 159 11.89 16.48 6.37
N PRO A 160 11.48 17.74 6.15
CA PRO A 160 12.37 18.88 6.33
C PRO A 160 12.68 19.09 7.83
N PRO A 161 13.88 19.58 8.17
CA PRO A 161 14.25 19.87 9.54
C PRO A 161 13.28 20.89 10.15
N GLY A 162 12.72 20.59 11.33
CA GLY A 162 11.72 21.41 12.02
C GLY A 162 10.26 21.08 11.68
N TYR A 163 9.99 20.05 10.88
CA TYR A 163 8.62 19.55 10.69
C TYR A 163 8.07 19.02 12.02
N THR A 164 7.01 19.67 12.51
CA THR A 164 6.28 19.25 13.70
C THR A 164 4.97 18.64 13.23
N GLU A 165 4.68 17.42 13.66
CA GLU A 165 3.41 16.75 13.36
C GLU A 165 2.23 17.66 13.75
N PRO A 166 1.23 17.87 12.89
CA PRO A 166 0.05 18.65 13.24
C PRO A 166 -0.64 18.05 14.46
N SER A 167 -0.84 18.86 15.51
CA SER A 167 -1.39 18.45 16.82
C SER A 167 -2.81 17.88 16.77
N VAL A 168 -3.50 17.98 15.64
CA VAL A 168 -4.86 17.45 15.40
C VAL A 168 -4.90 15.91 15.47
N PHE A 169 -3.76 15.23 15.34
CA PHE A 169 -3.68 13.76 15.34
C PHE A 169 -3.00 13.16 16.59
N LYS A 170 -2.68 13.97 17.61
CA LYS A 170 -2.31 13.46 18.95
C LYS A 170 -3.56 13.01 19.71
N SER A 171 -4.23 11.97 19.21
CA SER A 171 -5.22 11.17 19.92
C SER A 171 -5.19 9.78 19.29
N SER A 172 -4.92 8.68 19.95
CA SER A 172 -4.84 8.32 21.36
C SER A 172 -3.77 7.24 21.43
N GLU A 173 -2.91 7.28 22.45
CA GLU A 173 -2.12 6.11 22.83
C GLU A 173 -3.12 4.97 23.14
N GLU A 174 -3.28 4.04 22.21
CA GLU A 174 -3.85 2.73 22.53
C GLU A 174 -2.86 2.05 23.47
N LYS A 175 -3.17 2.11 24.77
CA LYS A 175 -2.58 1.22 25.77
C LYS A 175 -2.83 -0.20 25.29
N TYR A 176 -1.75 -0.89 24.90
CA TYR A 176 -1.74 -2.34 24.94
C TYR A 176 -1.88 -2.75 26.42
N GLU A 177 -3.11 -2.98 26.87
CA GLU A 177 -3.34 -3.81 28.04
C GLU A 177 -2.98 -5.24 27.64
N THR A 178 -1.82 -5.67 28.12
CA THR A 178 -1.36 -7.05 28.09
C THR A 178 -2.44 -7.92 28.73
N THR A 179 -3.12 -8.72 27.92
CA THR A 179 -4.00 -9.79 28.38
C THR A 179 -3.18 -10.69 29.30
N LYS A 180 -3.45 -10.63 30.60
CA LYS A 180 -3.00 -11.65 31.55
C LYS A 180 -3.78 -12.93 31.24
N ASP A 181 -3.06 -14.04 31.09
CA ASP A 181 -3.64 -15.38 31.04
C ASP A 181 -4.57 -15.61 32.25
N PRO A 182 -5.69 -16.35 32.10
CA PRO A 182 -6.54 -16.67 33.22
C PRO A 182 -5.77 -17.58 34.18
N ILE A 183 -5.52 -17.07 35.38
CA ILE A 183 -5.11 -17.87 36.53
C ILE A 183 -6.29 -18.80 36.85
N LEU A 184 -6.12 -20.10 36.61
CA LEU A 184 -6.97 -21.14 37.15
C LEU A 184 -6.84 -21.11 38.68
N GLU A 185 -7.91 -20.69 39.36
CA GLU A 185 -8.08 -20.91 40.80
C GLU A 185 -8.07 -22.43 41.04
N ILE A 186 -7.06 -22.91 41.78
CA ILE A 186 -7.09 -24.22 42.40
C ILE A 186 -7.09 -23.96 43.91
N ASP A 187 -8.24 -24.24 44.52
CA ASP A 187 -8.48 -24.22 45.96
C ASP A 187 -7.43 -25.04 46.70
N GLN A 188 -6.80 -24.42 47.70
CA GLN A 188 -6.10 -25.15 48.76
C GLN A 188 -7.12 -25.73 49.74
N PRO A 189 -6.88 -26.96 50.21
CA PRO A 189 -7.10 -27.23 51.63
C PRO A 189 -5.86 -27.80 52.32
N SER A 190 -5.57 -27.20 53.47
CA SER A 190 -5.00 -27.73 54.71
C SER A 190 -3.92 -28.82 54.67
N SER A 191 -2.81 -28.49 55.33
CA SER A 191 -1.79 -29.38 55.89
C SER A 191 -2.32 -30.41 56.92
N GLU A 192 -1.55 -31.51 57.05
CA GLU A 192 -1.59 -32.66 58.00
C GLU A 192 -2.15 -33.95 57.37
N ASP A 193 -1.56 -35.14 57.43
CA ASP A 193 -0.26 -35.66 57.87
C ASP A 193 -0.22 -37.14 57.38
N THR A 194 0.97 -37.70 57.13
CA THR A 194 1.29 -39.16 57.20
C THR A 194 0.78 -40.15 56.11
N GLU A 195 1.72 -40.79 55.38
CA GLU A 195 1.57 -42.10 54.68
C GLU A 195 1.20 -43.24 55.68
N PRO A 196 0.56 -44.39 55.33
CA PRO A 196 1.05 -45.30 54.27
C PRO A 196 0.05 -46.27 53.56
N ASN A 197 0.57 -46.86 52.47
CA ASN A 197 0.43 -48.24 51.94
C ASN A 197 -0.90 -48.92 51.52
N GLU A 198 -0.71 -49.72 50.45
CA GLU A 198 -1.26 -51.06 50.15
C GLU A 198 -2.45 -51.25 49.20
N ASP A 199 -2.08 -51.74 48.00
CA ASP A 199 -2.45 -53.03 47.39
C ASP A 199 -3.91 -53.55 47.45
N SER A 200 -4.46 -53.69 46.24
CA SER A 200 -5.25 -54.81 45.67
C SER A 200 -6.29 -55.63 46.48
N THR A 201 -7.38 -55.96 45.76
CA THR A 201 -8.30 -57.13 45.86
C THR A 201 -9.27 -57.15 47.07
N ASP A 202 -10.48 -57.69 47.04
CA ASP A 202 -11.18 -58.62 46.14
C ASP A 202 -12.72 -58.54 46.40
N TYR A 203 -13.47 -59.28 45.58
CA TYR A 203 -14.93 -59.49 45.61
C TYR A 203 -15.58 -59.80 46.98
N GLN A 204 -16.85 -59.36 47.10
CA GLN A 204 -17.96 -60.26 47.45
C GLN A 204 -19.26 -59.85 46.75
#